data_AF-A0A368SQ98-F1
#
_entry.id   AF-A0A368SQ98-F1
#
_cell.length_a   1.000
_cell.length_b   1.000
_cell.length_c   1.000
_cell.angle_alpha   90.00
_cell.angle_beta   90.00
_cell.angle_gamma   90.00
#
_symmetry.space_group_name_H-M   'P 1'
#
loop_
_entity.id
_entity.type
_entity.pdbx_description
1 polymer ?
#
loop_
_entity_poly.entity_id
_entity_poly.type
_entity_poly.pdbx_seq_one_letter_code
_entity_poly.pdbx_strand_id
1 'polypeptide(L)'
;MKVKLLFAGERQLCDQVFECSQSLRDKCFAAITKNSLATLLSFGEAIAMSKRSPEKLFVLLDMYEIMCELQTEIDTIFVGESCSQMRDSALSLTKCLAQTAQKTFSDFEKAVEKDATKNIHTDGTVHPLTSYVINYVKFLFE
;
A
#
# COMPACT_ATOMS: atom_id res chain seq x y z
N MET A 1 5.02 3.99 13.02
CA MET A 1 5.72 4.87 13.99
C MET A 1 7.17 5.23 13.60
N LYS A 2 8.00 4.32 13.05
CA LYS A 2 9.43 4.62 12.76
C LYS A 2 9.69 5.53 11.54
N VAL A 3 8.92 5.39 10.46
CA VAL A 3 9.06 6.22 9.24
C VAL A 3 8.75 7.69 9.52
N LYS A 4 7.69 7.92 10.32
CA LYS A 4 7.26 9.23 10.84
C LYS A 4 8.42 9.99 11.51
N LEU A 5 9.07 9.32 12.46
CA LEU A 5 10.17 9.89 13.24
C LEU A 5 11.41 10.19 12.39
N LEU A 6 11.73 9.32 11.42
CA LEU A 6 12.95 9.46 10.62
C LEU A 6 12.89 10.69 9.71
N PHE A 7 11.84 10.80 8.89
CA PHE A 7 11.74 11.91 7.93
C PHE A 7 11.38 13.23 8.60
N ALA A 8 10.58 13.23 9.66
CA ALA A 8 10.33 14.44 10.44
C ALA A 8 11.61 14.96 11.12
N GLY A 9 12.43 14.06 11.67
CA GLY A 9 13.72 14.42 12.26
C GLY A 9 14.70 14.99 11.23
N GLU A 10 14.81 14.34 10.07
CA GLU A 10 15.66 14.83 8.97
C GLU A 10 15.19 16.19 8.45
N ARG A 11 13.87 16.42 8.41
CA ARG A 11 13.29 17.70 8.03
C ARG A 11 13.69 18.80 9.01
N GLN A 12 13.56 18.54 10.31
CA GLN A 12 13.96 19.48 11.36
C GLN A 12 15.46 19.81 11.30
N LEU A 13 16.32 18.81 11.04
CA LEU A 13 17.75 19.02 10.90
C LEU A 13 18.07 19.88 9.67
N CYS A 14 17.46 19.60 8.52
CA CYS A 14 17.60 20.44 7.34
C CYS A 14 17.13 21.88 7.61
N ASP A 15 16.03 22.03 8.35
CA ASP A 15 15.47 23.33 8.71
C ASP A 15 16.43 24.16 9.58
N GLN A 16 17.10 23.53 10.54
CA GLN A 16 18.08 24.18 11.43
C GLN A 16 19.44 24.46 10.76
N VAL A 17 19.93 23.56 9.91
CA VAL A 17 21.25 23.71 9.28
C VAL A 17 21.23 24.73 8.14
N PHE A 18 20.11 24.82 7.41
CA PHE A 18 19.98 25.71 6.25
C PHE A 18 18.90 26.80 6.46
N GLU A 19 18.78 27.33 7.67
CA GLU A 19 17.80 28.36 8.06
C GLU A 19 17.73 29.54 7.07
N CYS A 20 18.88 29.93 6.50
CA CYS A 20 19.00 31.08 5.60
C CYS A 20 18.45 30.87 4.18
N SER A 21 18.07 29.65 3.77
CA SER A 21 17.59 29.41 2.40
C SER A 21 16.63 28.23 2.30
N GLN A 22 15.35 28.54 2.06
CA GLN A 22 14.31 27.53 1.82
C GLN A 22 14.62 26.62 0.64
N SER A 23 15.17 27.17 -0.45
CA SER A 23 15.54 26.37 -1.62
C SER A 23 16.62 25.33 -1.31
N LEU A 24 17.60 25.68 -0.46
CA LEU A 24 18.66 24.75 -0.05
C LEU A 24 18.12 23.69 0.91
N ARG A 25 17.26 24.07 1.87
CA ARG A 25 16.56 23.14 2.77
C ARG A 25 15.83 22.05 2.01
N ASP A 26 14.94 22.44 1.09
CA ASP A 26 14.09 21.51 0.36
C ASP A 26 14.92 20.58 -0.55
N LYS A 27 15.95 21.12 -1.23
CA LYS A 27 16.85 20.32 -2.07
C LYS A 27 17.69 19.34 -1.27
N CYS A 28 18.23 19.77 -0.12
CA CYS A 28 19.06 18.93 0.74
C CYS A 28 18.23 17.79 1.35
N PHE A 29 17.07 18.14 1.93
CA PHE A 29 16.13 17.16 2.48
C PHE A 29 15.72 16.13 1.42
N ALA A 30 15.33 16.58 0.23
CA ALA A 30 14.97 15.68 -0.87
C ALA A 30 16.13 14.76 -1.26
N ALA A 31 17.36 15.29 -1.38
CA ALA A 31 18.52 14.49 -1.75
C ALA A 31 18.85 13.40 -0.72
N ILE A 32 18.75 13.70 0.57
CA ILE A 32 19.06 12.75 1.66
C ILE A 32 17.99 11.66 1.76
N THR A 33 16.72 12.04 1.66
CA THR A 33 15.59 11.14 1.91
C THR A 33 15.17 10.32 0.68
N LYS A 34 15.54 10.75 -0.54
CA LYS A 34 15.14 10.13 -1.81
C LYS A 34 15.32 8.62 -1.83
N ASN A 35 16.52 8.15 -1.51
CA ASN A 35 16.85 6.73 -1.61
C ASN A 35 16.11 5.92 -0.55
N SER A 36 16.04 6.41 0.68
CA SER A 36 15.34 5.73 1.78
C SER A 36 13.85 5.59 1.49
N LEU A 37 13.20 6.65 1.01
CA LEU A 37 11.79 6.57 0.61
C LEU A 37 11.61 5.62 -0.57
N ALA A 38 12.44 5.71 -1.61
CA ALA A 38 12.37 4.83 -2.76
C ALA A 38 12.51 3.35 -2.38
N THR A 39 13.44 3.01 -1.47
CA THR A 39 13.58 1.65 -0.95
C THR A 39 12.32 1.20 -0.22
N LEU A 40 11.75 2.05 0.64
CA LEU A 40 10.51 1.74 1.37
C LEU A 40 9.34 1.46 0.41
N LEU A 41 9.15 2.34 -0.58
CA LEU A 41 8.07 2.20 -1.55
C LEU A 41 8.27 0.98 -2.46
N SER A 42 9.50 0.67 -2.86
CA SER A 42 9.82 -0.48 -3.72
C SER A 42 9.38 -1.82 -3.13
N PHE A 43 9.39 -1.94 -1.80
CA PHE A 43 8.88 -3.13 -1.12
C PHE A 43 7.37 -3.28 -1.32
N GLY A 44 6.63 -2.18 -1.18
CA GLY A 44 5.19 -2.19 -1.42
C GLY A 44 4.84 -2.44 -2.88
N GLU A 45 5.60 -1.87 -3.81
CA GLU A 45 5.45 -2.15 -5.24
C GLU A 45 5.70 -3.63 -5.55
N ALA A 46 6.73 -4.24 -4.97
CA ALA A 46 7.02 -5.66 -5.15
C ALA A 46 5.87 -6.55 -4.66
N ILE A 47 5.23 -6.20 -3.54
CA ILE A 47 4.04 -6.91 -3.05
C ILE A 47 2.85 -6.72 -3.99
N ALA A 48 2.57 -5.47 -4.39
CA ALA A 48 1.46 -5.11 -5.28
C ALA A 48 1.58 -5.75 -6.68
N MET A 49 2.80 -6.02 -7.14
CA MET A 49 3.11 -6.66 -8.42
C MET A 49 3.29 -8.18 -8.31
N SER A 50 3.28 -8.74 -7.10
CA SER A 50 3.42 -10.18 -6.91
C SER A 50 2.20 -10.94 -7.42
N LYS A 51 2.34 -12.26 -7.63
CA LYS A 51 1.21 -13.11 -8.04
C LYS A 51 0.02 -12.93 -7.08
N ARG A 52 -1.12 -12.51 -7.63
CA ARG A 52 -2.38 -12.32 -6.89
C ARG A 52 -2.91 -13.66 -6.37
N SER A 53 -3.40 -13.64 -5.14
CA SER A 53 -4.18 -14.73 -4.55
C SER A 53 -5.12 -14.16 -3.49
N PRO A 54 -6.23 -14.85 -3.16
CA PRO A 54 -7.19 -14.37 -2.16
C PRO A 54 -6.52 -14.09 -0.80
N GLU A 55 -5.60 -14.94 -0.37
CA GLU A 55 -4.91 -14.81 0.92
C GLU A 55 -4.07 -13.53 1.03
N LYS A 56 -3.58 -13.01 -0.11
CA LYS A 56 -2.79 -11.77 -0.14
C LYS A 56 -3.64 -10.51 -0.06
N LEU A 57 -4.96 -10.61 -0.23
CA LEU A 57 -5.83 -9.45 -0.25
C LEU A 57 -5.74 -8.66 1.06
N PHE A 58 -5.76 -9.34 2.20
CA PHE A 58 -5.70 -8.70 3.52
C PHE A 58 -4.42 -7.88 3.69
N VAL A 59 -3.27 -8.46 3.34
CA VAL A 59 -1.98 -7.74 3.38
C VAL A 59 -1.98 -6.53 2.44
N LEU A 60 -2.59 -6.63 1.26
CA LEU A 60 -2.72 -5.49 0.34
C LEU A 60 -3.59 -4.37 0.91
N LEU A 61 -4.67 -4.74 1.60
CA LEU A 61 -5.58 -3.79 2.26
C LEU A 61 -4.91 -3.12 3.46
N ASP A 62 -4.22 -3.89 4.31
CA ASP A 62 -3.43 -3.35 5.43
C ASP A 62 -2.40 -2.33 4.93
N MET A 63 -1.68 -2.66 3.87
CA MET A 63 -0.70 -1.76 3.27
C MET A 63 -1.35 -0.51 2.67
N TYR A 64 -2.51 -0.66 2.01
CA TYR A 64 -3.27 0.46 1.47
C TYR A 64 -3.73 1.41 2.58
N GLU A 65 -4.28 0.88 3.67
CA GLU A 65 -4.72 1.65 4.83
C GLU A 65 -3.56 2.44 5.44
N ILE A 66 -2.43 1.79 5.70
CA ILE A 66 -1.22 2.47 6.22
C ILE A 66 -0.76 3.58 5.27
N MET A 67 -0.79 3.36 3.94
CA MET A 67 -0.43 4.38 2.97
C MET A 67 -1.41 5.57 2.97
N CYS A 68 -2.71 5.31 3.14
CA CYS A 68 -3.73 6.34 3.29
C CYS A 68 -3.54 7.16 4.58
N GLU A 69 -3.27 6.51 5.71
CA GLU A 69 -2.98 7.16 6.98
C GLU A 69 -1.72 8.05 6.92
N LEU A 70 -0.71 7.61 6.17
CA LEU A 70 0.54 8.34 6.01
C LEU A 70 0.47 9.48 4.99
N GLN A 71 -0.55 9.53 4.14
CA GLN A 71 -0.63 10.48 3.01
C GLN A 71 -0.48 11.93 3.48
N THR A 72 -1.28 12.37 4.45
CA THR A 72 -1.21 13.76 4.96
C THR A 72 0.15 14.09 5.56
N GLU A 73 0.79 13.13 6.22
CA GLU A 73 2.10 13.32 6.82
C GLU A 73 3.20 13.41 5.76
N ILE A 74 3.13 12.56 4.73
CA ILE A 74 4.01 12.64 3.56
C ILE A 74 3.88 14.03 2.92
N ASP A 75 2.65 14.50 2.71
CA ASP A 75 2.42 15.83 2.12
C ASP A 75 2.96 16.97 2.99
N THR A 76 2.94 16.80 4.31
CA THR A 76 3.42 17.80 5.28
C THR A 76 4.94 17.79 5.43
N ILE A 77 5.59 16.62 5.34
CA ILE A 77 7.05 16.48 5.49
C ILE A 77 7.77 16.79 4.17
N PHE A 78 7.26 16.25 3.06
CA PHE A 78 7.86 16.36 1.74
C PHE A 78 7.35 17.62 1.01
N VAL A 79 7.68 18.80 1.53
CA VAL A 79 7.22 20.09 0.98
C VAL A 79 8.08 20.55 -0.20
N GLY A 80 7.48 21.36 -1.07
CA GLY A 80 8.18 22.04 -2.16
C GLY A 80 8.34 21.19 -3.42
N GLU A 81 8.82 21.84 -4.49
CA GLU A 81 8.97 21.21 -5.80
C GLU A 81 10.08 20.16 -5.82
N SER A 82 11.11 20.31 -4.97
CA SER A 82 12.19 19.32 -4.88
C SER A 82 11.73 17.96 -4.36
N CYS A 83 10.57 17.92 -3.67
CA CYS A 83 9.99 16.69 -3.14
C CYS A 83 8.75 16.22 -3.93
N SER A 84 8.37 16.85 -5.05
CA SER A 84 7.13 16.52 -5.78
C SER A 84 7.09 15.05 -6.22
N GLN A 85 8.18 14.57 -6.82
CA GLN A 85 8.32 13.16 -7.24
C GLN A 85 8.16 12.16 -6.08
N MET A 86 8.52 12.55 -4.86
CA MET A 86 8.44 11.68 -3.69
C MET A 86 6.99 11.50 -3.24
N ARG A 87 6.22 12.61 -3.22
CA ARG A 87 4.77 12.58 -2.97
C ARG A 87 4.04 11.80 -4.05
N ASP A 88 4.41 12.04 -5.31
CA ASP A 88 3.82 11.34 -6.47
C ASP A 88 4.08 9.84 -6.43
N SER A 89 5.29 9.42 -6.04
CA SER A 89 5.65 8.00 -5.90
C SER A 89 4.86 7.33 -4.79
N ALA A 90 4.70 7.99 -3.63
CA ALA A 90 3.89 7.48 -2.54
C ALA A 90 2.42 7.32 -2.97
N LEU A 91 1.85 8.34 -3.61
CA LEU A 91 0.49 8.30 -4.13
C LEU A 91 0.31 7.22 -5.21
N SER A 92 1.30 7.03 -6.07
CA SER A 92 1.32 5.98 -7.09
C SER A 92 1.24 4.60 -6.47
N LEU A 93 2.03 4.33 -5.41
CA LEU A 93 1.96 3.08 -4.67
C LEU A 93 0.57 2.89 -4.04
N THR A 94 0.00 3.91 -3.38
CA THR A 94 -1.36 3.83 -2.80
C THR A 94 -2.40 3.44 -3.85
N LYS A 95 -2.35 4.04 -5.03
CA LYS A 95 -3.24 3.69 -6.16
C LYS A 95 -2.99 2.27 -6.66
N CYS A 96 -1.73 1.86 -6.75
CA CYS A 96 -1.35 0.51 -7.18
C CYS A 96 -1.90 -0.56 -6.23
N LEU A 97 -1.74 -0.36 -4.92
CA LEU A 97 -2.27 -1.25 -3.88
C LEU A 97 -3.79 -1.40 -4.00
N ALA A 98 -4.52 -0.28 -4.10
CA ALA A 98 -5.98 -0.30 -4.27
C ALA A 98 -6.42 -1.04 -5.54
N GLN A 99 -5.75 -0.78 -6.67
CA GLN A 99 -6.06 -1.43 -7.93
C GLN A 99 -5.76 -2.94 -7.87
N THR A 100 -4.65 -3.35 -7.25
CA THR A 100 -4.31 -4.76 -7.09
C THR A 100 -5.29 -5.46 -6.15
N ALA A 101 -5.73 -4.81 -5.07
CA ALA A 101 -6.76 -5.34 -4.18
C ALA A 101 -8.09 -5.57 -4.94
N GLN A 102 -8.59 -4.55 -5.67
CA GLN A 102 -9.79 -4.67 -6.50
C GLN A 102 -9.69 -5.81 -7.52
N LYS A 103 -8.56 -5.90 -8.21
CA LYS A 103 -8.25 -6.99 -9.15
C LYS A 103 -8.22 -8.35 -8.46
N THR A 104 -7.78 -8.42 -7.21
CA THR A 104 -7.74 -9.68 -6.43
C THR A 104 -9.14 -10.11 -6.01
N PHE A 105 -10.03 -9.16 -5.64
CA PHE A 105 -11.45 -9.44 -5.45
C PHE A 105 -12.11 -10.03 -6.69
N SER A 106 -11.93 -9.40 -7.86
CA SER A 106 -12.53 -9.90 -9.10
C SER A 106 -12.00 -11.28 -9.52
N ASP A 107 -10.71 -11.55 -9.27
CA ASP A 107 -10.14 -12.87 -9.53
C ASP A 107 -10.72 -13.93 -8.59
N PHE A 108 -10.94 -13.59 -7.32
CA PHE A 108 -11.57 -14.47 -6.34
C PHE A 108 -13.01 -14.81 -6.73
N GLU A 109 -13.82 -13.82 -7.08
CA GLU A 109 -15.20 -14.01 -7.55
C GLU A 109 -15.26 -14.99 -8.74
N LYS A 110 -14.43 -14.75 -9.76
CA LYS A 110 -14.34 -15.63 -10.94
C LYS A 110 -13.88 -17.05 -10.60
N ALA A 111 -12.99 -17.20 -9.61
CA ALA A 111 -12.54 -18.51 -9.17
C ALA A 111 -13.66 -19.29 -8.48
N VAL A 112 -14.47 -18.61 -7.64
CA VAL A 112 -15.63 -19.19 -6.96
C VAL A 112 -16.71 -19.62 -7.96
N GLU A 113 -17.06 -18.76 -8.93
CA GLU A 113 -18.05 -19.05 -9.97
C GLU A 113 -17.66 -20.30 -10.80
N LYS A 114 -16.39 -20.39 -11.18
CA LYS A 114 -15.86 -21.49 -11.99
C LYS A 114 -15.79 -22.82 -11.23
N ASP A 115 -15.59 -22.80 -9.91
CA ASP A 115 -15.54 -24.03 -9.10
C ASP A 115 -16.95 -24.55 -8.80
N ALA A 116 -17.89 -23.65 -8.47
CA ALA A 116 -19.29 -23.98 -8.21
C ALA A 116 -19.97 -24.69 -9.40
N THR A 117 -19.55 -24.39 -10.63
CA THR A 117 -20.10 -24.99 -11.85
C THR A 117 -19.53 -26.39 -12.17
N LYS A 118 -18.45 -26.82 -11.51
CA LYS A 118 -17.74 -28.07 -11.84
C LYS A 118 -17.90 -29.20 -10.82
N ASN A 119 -18.10 -28.87 -9.55
CA ASN A 119 -18.04 -29.83 -8.44
C ASN A 119 -19.40 -30.02 -7.75
N ILE A 120 -20.38 -30.54 -8.48
CA ILE A 120 -21.71 -30.83 -7.91
C ILE A 120 -21.64 -32.17 -7.17
N HIS A 121 -21.65 -32.12 -5.83
CA HIS A 121 -21.72 -33.32 -4.99
C HIS A 121 -23.14 -33.89 -5.04
N THR A 122 -23.25 -35.19 -5.28
CA THR A 122 -24.54 -35.90 -5.44
C THR A 122 -25.21 -36.26 -4.12
N ASP A 123 -24.54 -36.07 -2.98
CA ASP A 123 -25.03 -36.44 -1.64
C ASP A 123 -25.85 -35.32 -0.96
N GLY A 124 -25.96 -34.15 -1.58
CA GLY A 124 -26.71 -33.00 -1.05
C GLY A 124 -26.05 -32.27 0.13
N THR A 125 -24.78 -32.57 0.43
CA THR A 125 -24.02 -31.90 1.50
C THR A 125 -23.54 -30.51 1.07
N VAL A 126 -23.20 -29.66 2.06
CA VAL A 126 -22.66 -28.32 1.78
C VAL A 126 -21.27 -28.43 1.17
N HIS A 127 -21.06 -27.78 0.03
CA HIS A 127 -19.78 -27.77 -0.66
C HIS A 127 -18.68 -27.11 0.21
N PRO A 128 -17.46 -27.68 0.32
CA PRO A 128 -16.37 -27.08 1.10
C PRO A 128 -16.05 -25.62 0.71
N LEU A 129 -16.19 -25.29 -0.58
CA LEU A 129 -16.09 -23.93 -1.11
C LEU A 129 -17.02 -22.94 -0.40
N THR A 130 -18.25 -23.35 -0.05
CA THR A 130 -19.21 -22.49 0.64
C THR A 130 -18.66 -22.04 2.00
N SER A 131 -18.13 -22.98 2.79
CA SER A 131 -17.50 -22.67 4.08
C SER A 131 -16.27 -21.78 3.91
N TYR A 132 -15.45 -22.03 2.88
CA TYR A 132 -14.28 -21.19 2.57
C TYR A 132 -14.68 -19.75 2.21
N VAL A 133 -15.64 -19.57 1.31
CA VAL A 133 -16.13 -18.25 0.89
C VAL A 133 -16.75 -17.49 2.06
N ILE A 134 -17.56 -18.15 2.88
CA ILE A 134 -18.16 -17.50 4.06
C ILE A 134 -17.08 -17.04 5.04
N ASN A 135 -16.07 -17.88 5.31
CA ASN A 135 -14.98 -17.49 6.21
C ASN A 135 -14.15 -16.35 5.61
N TYR A 136 -13.88 -16.39 4.30
CA TYR A 136 -13.18 -15.30 3.61
C TYR A 136 -13.92 -13.97 3.70
N VAL A 137 -15.24 -14.00 3.49
CA VAL A 137 -16.10 -12.81 3.61
C VAL A 137 -16.16 -12.32 5.06
N LYS A 138 -16.23 -13.21 6.06
CA LYS A 138 -16.16 -12.80 7.47
C LYS A 138 -14.89 -12.02 7.78
N PHE A 139 -13.73 -12.50 7.33
CA PHE A 139 -12.46 -11.79 7.51
C PHE A 139 -12.41 -10.42 6.82
N LEU A 140 -13.26 -10.14 5.83
CA LEU A 140 -13.35 -8.84 5.19
C LEU A 140 -14.22 -7.83 5.97
N PHE A 141 -15.05 -8.33 6.88
CA PHE A 141 -15.91 -7.51 7.74
C PHE A 141 -15.33 -7.31 9.14
N GLU A 142 -14.24 -8.02 9.47
CA GLU A 142 -13.42 -7.80 10.67
C GLU A 142 -12.43 -6.66 10.42
#